data_AF-C6LFU9-F1
#
_entry.id   AF-C6LFU9-F1
#
_cell.length_a   1.000
_cell.length_b   1.000
_cell.length_c   1.000
_cell.angle_alpha   90.00
_cell.angle_beta   90.00
_cell.angle_gamma   90.00
#
_symmetry.space_group_name_H-M   'P 1'
#
loop_
_entity.id
_entity.type
_entity.pdbx_description
1 polymer ?
#
loop_
_entity_poly.entity_id
_entity_poly.type
_entity_poly.pdbx_seq_one_letter_code
_entity_poly.pdbx_strand_id
1 'polypeptide(L)'
;MKMALKDGQILIKEADNNQFLIIKSWNKMKWSKAEQMLYGPADMELLNKLAGLVRLPAPIEERRQHLNKVAEAVDRERMKEEPVPVYKYPVKLPLYKHQIRGANMALMVFGLIEPPGEEAGREKK
;
A
#
# COMPACT_ATOMS: atom_id res chain seq x y z
N MET A 1 23.44 1.01 -1.42
CA MET A 1 22.22 1.25 -0.61
C MET A 1 21.69 -0.07 -0.07
N LYS A 2 21.61 -0.19 1.26
CA LYS A 2 20.99 -1.33 1.95
C LYS A 2 19.67 -0.86 2.54
N MET A 3 18.63 -1.68 2.39
CA MET A 3 17.30 -1.37 2.89
C MET A 3 16.78 -2.49 3.78
N ALA A 4 16.03 -2.12 4.81
CA ALA A 4 15.32 -3.06 5.67
C ALA A 4 13.91 -2.55 5.97
N LEU A 5 12.97 -3.48 6.10
CA LEU A 5 11.62 -3.20 6.58
C LEU A 5 11.54 -3.62 8.06
N LYS A 6 11.16 -2.70 8.93
CA LYS A 6 11.01 -2.95 10.37
C LYS A 6 9.86 -2.13 10.94
N ASP A 7 8.92 -2.76 11.64
CA ASP A 7 7.81 -2.09 12.34
C ASP A 7 7.01 -1.11 11.45
N GLY A 8 6.77 -1.48 10.19
CA GLY A 8 6.09 -0.63 9.21
C GLY A 8 6.92 0.56 8.70
N GLN A 9 8.22 0.59 8.99
CA GLN A 9 9.18 1.59 8.53
C GLN A 9 10.21 0.99 7.58
N ILE A 10 10.68 1.80 6.65
CA ILE A 10 11.84 1.51 5.80
C ILE A 10 13.04 2.19 6.41
N LEU A 11 14.11 1.42 6.59
CA LEU A 11 15.42 1.87 7.01
C LEU A 11 16.37 1.80 5.82
N ILE A 12 17.15 2.86 5.58
CA ILE A 12 18.09 2.95 4.46
C ILE A 12 19.47 3.33 4.98
N LYS A 13 20.47 2.51 4.66
CA LYS A 13 21.89 2.74 4.91
C LYS A 13 22.69 2.75 3.61
N GLU A 14 23.88 3.36 3.66
CA GLU A 14 24.85 3.35 2.54
C GLU A 14 24.23 3.88 1.23
N ALA A 15 23.42 4.92 1.32
CA ALA A 15 23.00 5.70 0.15
C ALA A 15 24.17 6.61 -0.25
N ASP A 16 24.44 6.71 -1.55
CA ASP A 16 25.42 7.69 -2.03
C ASP A 16 24.90 9.13 -1.87
N ASN A 17 25.77 10.13 -2.07
CA ASN A 17 25.41 11.53 -1.85
C ASN A 17 24.25 12.00 -2.74
N ASN A 18 24.17 11.53 -3.99
CA ASN A 18 23.10 11.93 -4.91
C ASN A 18 21.77 11.29 -4.51
N GLN A 19 21.77 9.98 -4.23
CA GLN A 19 20.62 9.24 -3.71
C GLN A 19 20.14 9.85 -2.39
N PHE A 20 21.05 10.20 -1.49
CA PHE A 20 20.72 10.83 -0.20
C PHE A 20 20.01 12.17 -0.38
N LEU A 21 20.52 13.04 -1.26
CA LEU A 21 19.90 14.34 -1.55
C LEU A 21 18.52 14.18 -2.18
N ILE A 22 18.36 13.27 -3.15
CA ILE A 22 17.08 12.98 -3.79
C ILE A 22 16.08 12.44 -2.76
N ILE A 23 16.45 11.44 -1.96
CA ILE A 23 15.54 10.83 -0.97
C ILE A 23 15.12 11.87 0.08
N LYS A 24 16.05 12.71 0.53
CA LYS A 24 15.77 13.78 1.49
C LYS A 24 14.82 14.84 0.91
N SER A 25 14.94 15.15 -0.38
CA SER A 25 14.06 16.13 -1.06
C SER A 25 12.58 15.77 -1.01
N TRP A 26 12.23 14.48 -0.86
CA TRP A 26 10.84 14.05 -0.78
C TRP A 26 10.16 14.41 0.54
N ASN A 27 10.91 14.82 1.55
CA ASN A 27 10.42 15.19 2.89
C ASN A 27 9.57 14.10 3.57
N LYS A 28 9.83 12.82 3.23
CA LYS A 28 9.14 11.64 3.77
C LYS A 28 9.98 10.82 4.74
N MET A 29 11.27 11.11 4.85
CA MET A 29 12.21 10.36 5.67
C MET A 29 12.95 11.27 6.63
N LYS A 30 13.27 10.75 7.81
CA LYS A 30 14.10 11.40 8.82
C LYS A 30 15.50 10.82 8.80
N TRP A 31 16.50 11.65 9.08
CA TRP A 31 17.89 11.22 9.21
C TRP A 31 18.22 10.97 10.68
N SER A 32 18.64 9.74 10.99
CA SER A 32 19.23 9.38 12.28
C SER A 32 20.75 9.58 12.21
N LYS A 33 21.27 10.60 12.92
CA LYS A 33 22.72 10.84 13.02
C LYS A 33 23.43 9.72 13.78
N ALA A 34 22.80 9.20 14.83
CA ALA A 34 23.37 8.18 15.71
C ALA A 34 23.60 6.85 14.97
N GLU A 35 22.65 6.45 14.15
CA GLU A 35 22.71 5.17 13.44
C GLU A 35 23.13 5.30 11.98
N GLN A 36 23.40 6.54 11.55
CA GLN A 36 23.74 6.93 10.17
C GLN A 36 22.79 6.33 9.14
N MET A 37 21.47 6.49 9.35
CA MET A 37 20.46 5.95 8.46
C MET A 37 19.27 6.87 8.24
N LEU A 38 18.65 6.76 7.07
CA LEU A 38 17.35 7.34 6.78
C LEU A 38 16.26 6.36 7.21
N TYR A 39 15.21 6.86 7.86
CA TYR A 39 14.06 6.06 8.24
C TYR A 39 12.76 6.80 7.93
N GLY A 40 11.73 6.07 7.51
CA GLY A 40 10.43 6.64 7.16
C GLY A 40 9.34 5.57 7.07
N PRO A 41 8.06 5.96 6.98
CA PRO A 41 6.96 5.01 6.85
C PRO A 41 7.07 4.22 5.56
N ALA A 42 6.78 2.92 5.60
CA ALA A 42 6.70 2.04 4.43
C ALA A 42 5.38 2.26 3.66
N ASP A 43 5.13 3.50 3.26
CA ASP A 43 3.94 3.90 2.51
C ASP A 43 4.09 3.66 1.01
N MET A 44 2.96 3.56 0.32
CA MET A 44 2.89 3.22 -1.11
C MET A 44 3.68 4.21 -1.97
N GLU A 45 3.56 5.51 -1.69
CA GLU A 45 4.21 6.55 -2.50
C GLU A 45 5.74 6.53 -2.30
N LEU A 46 6.23 6.40 -1.06
CA LEU A 46 7.66 6.31 -0.78
C LEU A 46 8.25 5.06 -1.45
N LEU A 47 7.58 3.91 -1.33
CA LEU A 47 8.01 2.67 -1.95
C LEU A 47 8.05 2.77 -3.49
N ASN A 48 7.06 3.41 -4.11
CA ASN A 48 7.05 3.63 -5.55
C ASN A 48 8.16 4.58 -6.01
N LYS A 49 8.44 5.65 -5.25
CA LYS A 49 9.59 6.54 -5.53
C LYS A 49 10.92 5.82 -5.40
N LEU A 50 11.10 4.99 -4.36
CA LEU A 50 12.31 4.21 -4.15
C LEU A 50 12.52 3.18 -5.27
N ALA A 51 11.46 2.51 -5.73
CA ALA A 51 11.52 1.57 -6.86
C ALA A 51 11.95 2.24 -8.17
N GLY A 52 11.67 3.55 -8.33
CA GLY A 52 12.14 4.33 -9.48
C GLY A 52 13.64 4.68 -9.42
N LEU A 53 14.27 4.64 -8.24
CA LEU A 53 15.70 4.93 -8.08
C LEU A 53 16.56 3.66 -8.12
N VAL A 54 16.09 2.58 -7.49
CA VAL A 54 16.85 1.35 -7.31
C VAL A 54 15.95 0.13 -7.35
N ARG A 55 16.52 -1.03 -7.66
CA ARG A 55 15.84 -2.31 -7.49
C ARG A 55 15.65 -2.59 -6.00
N LEU A 56 14.40 -2.70 -5.56
CA LEU A 56 14.06 -2.97 -4.17
C LEU A 56 14.40 -4.43 -3.79
N PRO A 57 14.85 -4.68 -2.56
CA PRO A 57 14.91 -6.03 -2.00
C PRO A 57 13.53 -6.71 -2.00
N ALA A 58 13.50 -8.03 -2.20
CA ALA A 58 12.28 -8.84 -2.29
C ALA A 58 11.19 -8.51 -1.24
N PRO A 59 11.47 -8.47 0.08
CA PRO A 59 10.42 -8.21 1.07
C PRO A 59 9.81 -6.79 0.97
N ILE A 60 10.59 -5.82 0.51
CA ILE A 60 10.14 -4.43 0.34
C ILE A 60 9.34 -4.30 -0.95
N GLU A 61 9.77 -4.99 -2.00
CA GLU A 61 9.07 -5.06 -3.27
C GLU A 61 7.71 -5.76 -3.14
N GLU A 62 7.63 -6.87 -2.40
CA GLU A 62 6.38 -7.56 -2.07
C GLU A 62 5.41 -6.61 -1.33
N ARG A 63 5.90 -5.86 -0.34
CA ARG A 63 5.09 -4.86 0.36
C ARG A 63 4.57 -3.78 -0.60
N ARG A 64 5.42 -3.26 -1.50
CA ARG A 64 5.04 -2.27 -2.51
C ARG A 64 3.95 -2.80 -3.43
N GLN A 65 4.14 -4.02 -3.96
CA GLN A 65 3.19 -4.67 -4.86
C GLN A 65 1.85 -4.92 -4.16
N HIS A 66 1.88 -5.39 -2.91
CA HIS A 66 0.67 -5.57 -2.11
C HIS A 66 -0.09 -4.25 -1.92
N LEU A 67 0.60 -3.16 -1.54
CA LEU A 67 -0.04 -1.85 -1.37
C LEU A 67 -0.65 -1.32 -2.68
N ASN A 68 0.05 -1.48 -3.81
CA ASN A 68 -0.46 -1.08 -5.12
C ASN A 68 -1.70 -1.93 -5.51
N LYS A 69 -1.66 -3.26 -5.26
CA LYS A 69 -2.80 -4.16 -5.51
C LYS A 69 -4.03 -3.77 -4.69
N VAL A 70 -3.84 -3.41 -3.42
CA VAL A 70 -4.94 -2.92 -2.55
C VAL A 70 -5.48 -1.60 -3.09
N ALA A 71 -4.62 -0.65 -3.45
CA ALA A 71 -5.06 0.64 -4.02
C ALA A 71 -5.87 0.46 -5.30
N GLU A 72 -5.41 -0.40 -6.21
CA GLU A 72 -6.12 -0.74 -7.44
C GLU A 72 -7.48 -1.40 -7.16
N ALA A 73 -7.54 -2.34 -6.22
CA ALA A 73 -8.80 -2.98 -5.84
C ALA A 73 -9.80 -1.97 -5.25
N VAL A 74 -9.32 -1.04 -4.42
CA VAL A 74 -10.12 0.06 -3.88
C VAL A 74 -10.64 0.96 -5.00
N ASP A 75 -9.79 1.31 -5.98
CA ASP A 75 -10.21 2.15 -7.11
C ASP A 75 -11.24 1.45 -8.01
N ARG A 76 -11.11 0.13 -8.22
CA ARG A 76 -12.15 -0.66 -8.90
C ARG A 76 -13.47 -0.64 -8.14
N GLU A 77 -13.44 -0.80 -6.82
CA GLU A 77 -14.64 -0.77 -5.98
C GLU A 77 -15.28 0.63 -5.97
N ARG A 78 -14.48 1.71 -6.05
CA ARG A 78 -14.98 3.08 -6.18
C ARG A 78 -15.83 3.27 -7.44
N MET A 79 -15.40 2.69 -8.56
CA MET A 79 -16.05 2.82 -9.86
C MET A 79 -17.20 1.83 -10.09
N LYS A 80 -17.37 0.83 -9.23
CA LYS A 80 -18.41 -0.20 -9.39
C LYS A 80 -19.81 0.37 -9.22
N GLU A 81 -20.66 0.24 -10.25
CA GLU A 81 -22.05 0.75 -10.24
C GLU A 81 -22.92 0.02 -9.20
N GLU A 82 -22.72 -1.29 -9.09
CA GLU A 82 -23.46 -2.15 -8.16
C GLU A 82 -22.49 -2.87 -7.21
N PRO A 83 -22.11 -2.22 -6.09
CA PRO A 83 -21.19 -2.81 -5.13
C PRO A 83 -21.89 -3.97 -4.39
N VAL A 84 -21.19 -5.11 -4.30
CA VAL A 84 -21.67 -6.31 -3.61
C VAL A 84 -20.90 -6.45 -2.30
N PRO A 85 -21.55 -6.69 -1.16
CA PRO A 85 -20.87 -6.92 0.11
C PRO A 85 -19.81 -8.01 0.02
N VAL A 86 -18.56 -7.69 0.34
CA VAL A 86 -17.47 -8.69 0.42
C VAL A 86 -17.53 -9.52 1.70
N TYR A 87 -18.33 -9.11 2.67
CA TYR A 87 -18.53 -9.78 3.94
C TYR A 87 -19.98 -9.65 4.40
N LYS A 88 -20.41 -10.53 5.31
CA LYS A 88 -21.71 -10.41 5.97
C LYS A 88 -21.66 -9.32 7.03
N TYR A 89 -22.03 -8.10 6.65
CA TYR A 89 -22.06 -6.96 7.57
C TYR A 89 -23.09 -7.18 8.69
N PRO A 90 -22.72 -6.97 9.98
CA PRO A 90 -23.58 -7.24 11.12
C PRO A 90 -24.61 -6.12 11.34
N VAL A 91 -25.48 -5.90 10.37
CA VAL A 91 -26.54 -4.88 10.40
C VAL A 91 -27.91 -5.51 10.15
N LYS A 92 -28.95 -4.93 10.76
CA LYS A 92 -30.32 -5.42 10.65
C LYS A 92 -31.00 -5.03 9.34
N LEU A 93 -30.67 -3.85 8.81
CA LEU A 93 -31.27 -3.28 7.60
C LEU A 93 -30.33 -3.45 6.40
N PRO A 94 -30.87 -3.53 5.17
CA PRO A 94 -30.05 -3.54 3.98
C PRO A 94 -29.26 -2.23 3.86
N LEU A 95 -27.97 -2.34 3.55
CA LEU A 95 -27.09 -1.20 3.36
C LEU A 95 -27.33 -0.54 2.00
N TYR A 96 -27.20 0.79 1.96
CA TYR A 96 -27.17 1.53 0.71
C TYR A 96 -25.87 1.26 -0.07
N LYS A 97 -25.92 1.43 -1.40
CA LYS A 97 -24.76 1.19 -2.30
C LYS A 97 -23.48 1.89 -1.82
N HIS A 98 -23.56 3.16 -1.43
CA HIS A 98 -22.40 3.92 -0.96
C HIS A 98 -21.84 3.39 0.38
N GLN A 99 -22.69 2.83 1.25
CA GLN A 99 -22.27 2.22 2.52
C GLN A 99 -21.55 0.90 2.27
N ILE A 100 -22.08 0.07 1.36
CA ILE A 100 -21.43 -1.19 0.95
C ILE A 100 -20.05 -0.89 0.37
N ARG A 101 -19.96 0.07 -0.55
CA ARG A 101 -18.70 0.51 -1.15
C ARG A 101 -17.70 0.97 -0.09
N GLY A 102 -18.12 1.86 0.81
CA GLY A 102 -17.27 2.36 1.89
C GLY A 102 -16.78 1.24 2.82
N ALA A 103 -17.66 0.31 3.19
CA ALA A 103 -17.32 -0.84 4.03
C ALA A 103 -16.36 -1.80 3.31
N ASN A 104 -16.62 -2.13 2.05
CA ASN A 104 -15.76 -2.96 1.22
C ASN A 104 -14.34 -2.36 1.14
N MET A 105 -14.24 -1.06 0.82
CA MET A 105 -12.96 -0.35 0.74
C MET A 105 -12.21 -0.35 2.08
N ALA A 106 -12.91 -0.09 3.19
CA ALA A 106 -12.29 -0.08 4.51
C ALA A 106 -11.71 -1.45 4.88
N LEU A 107 -12.44 -2.53 4.60
CA LEU A 107 -11.97 -3.89 4.86
C LEU A 107 -10.70 -4.23 4.07
N MET A 108 -10.59 -3.77 2.82
CA MET A 108 -9.38 -3.94 2.01
C MET A 108 -8.21 -3.11 2.54
N VAL A 109 -8.42 -1.83 2.84
CA VAL A 109 -7.35 -0.92 3.30
C VAL A 109 -6.78 -1.33 4.65
N PHE A 110 -7.64 -1.80 5.57
CA PHE A 110 -7.20 -2.30 6.86
C PHE A 110 -6.62 -3.72 6.80
N GLY A 111 -6.59 -4.36 5.64
CA GLY A 111 -6.04 -5.70 5.46
C GLY A 111 -6.87 -6.79 6.15
N LEU A 112 -8.16 -6.54 6.38
CA LEU A 112 -9.08 -7.51 6.99
C LEU A 112 -9.60 -8.52 5.95
N ILE A 113 -9.56 -8.14 4.68
CA ILE A 113 -9.90 -9.01 3.55
C ILE A 113 -8.87 -8.80 2.45
N GLU A 114 -8.47 -9.87 1.77
CA GLU A 114 -7.60 -9.76 0.61
C GLU A 114 -8.32 -9.09 -0.57
N PRO A 115 -7.66 -8.19 -1.30
CA PRO A 115 -8.25 -7.57 -2.47
C PRO A 115 -8.65 -8.66 -3.48
N PRO A 116 -9.90 -8.67 -3.96
CA PRO A 116 -10.37 -9.70 -4.87
C PRO A 116 -9.47 -9.74 -6.12
N GLY A 117 -8.96 -10.92 -6.45
CA GLY A 117 -8.20 -11.16 -7.68
C GLY A 117 -9.07 -10.84 -8.91
N GLU A 118 -8.43 -10.54 -10.04
CA GLU A 118 -9.12 -10.29 -11.33
C GLU A 118 -10.09 -11.43 -11.73
N GLU A 119 -9.89 -12.63 -11.20
CA GLU A 119 -10.70 -13.81 -11.50
C GLU A 119 -12.11 -13.79 -10.89
N ALA A 120 -12.35 -13.03 -9.81
CA ALA A 120 -13.67 -12.97 -9.17
C ALA A 120 -14.74 -12.24 -10.02
N GLY A 121 -14.34 -11.61 -11.14
CA GLY A 121 -15.24 -10.98 -12.10
C GLY A 121 -15.57 -11.83 -13.34
N ARG A 122 -14.99 -13.04 -13.48
CA ARG A 122 -15.20 -13.90 -14.66
C ARG A 122 -16.33 -14.93 -14.51
N GLU A 123 -16.89 -15.12 -13.33
CA GLU A 123 -18.04 -16.02 -13.16
C GLU A 123 -19.37 -15.26 -13.20
N LYS A 124 -19.94 -15.25 -14.40
CA LYS A 124 -21.36 -15.45 -14.76
C LYS A 124 -21.62 -14.80 -16.12
N LYS A 125 -21.22 -15.50 -17.19
CA LYS A 125 -21.85 -15.40 -18.51
C LYS A 125 -22.58 -16.70 -18.79
#